data_AF-A0A7K3NTF7-F1
#
_entry.id   AF-A0A7K3NTF7-F1
#
_cell.length_a   1.000
_cell.length_b   1.000
_cell.length_c   1.000
_cell.angle_alpha   90.00
_cell.angle_beta   90.00
_cell.angle_gamma   90.00
#
_symmetry.space_group_name_H-M   'P 1'
#
loop_
_entity.id
_entity.type
_entity.pdbx_description
1 polymer ?
#
loop_
_entity_poly.entity_id
_entity_poly.type
_entity_poly.pdbx_seq_one_letter_code
_entity_poly.pdbx_strand_id
1 'polypeptide(L)'
;LPEYLGKGGLSGAHINFTDAALDQQLAGLPGWLERLGCQFHWQNRGYRDFQDFLDSLSSRKRKQMRKEREQVAGQGIDFRWYQGNELDEAQWDFVFRCYANTYAVRRRAPYLTRAFFSLLAERMPEALRVVMARQGGR
;
A
#
# COMPACT_ATOMS: atom_id res chain seq x y z
N LEU A 1 23.99 13.40 10.31
CA LEU A 1 23.29 13.74 9.03
C LEU A 1 23.75 15.09 8.44
N PRO A 2 23.82 16.22 9.17
CA PRO A 2 24.23 17.50 8.58
C PRO A 2 25.61 17.47 7.90
N GLU A 3 26.58 16.81 8.55
CA GLU A 3 27.94 16.65 7.99
C GLU A 3 27.97 15.80 6.71
N TYR A 4 27.07 14.81 6.60
CA TYR A 4 26.94 13.97 5.40
C TYR A 4 26.42 14.79 4.21
N LEU A 5 25.44 15.68 4.44
CA LEU A 5 24.90 16.56 3.39
C LEU A 5 25.97 17.54 2.90
N GLY A 6 26.73 18.13 3.82
CA GLY A 6 27.83 19.03 3.50
C GLY A 6 28.94 18.36 2.68
N LYS A 7 29.40 17.17 3.11
CA LYS A 7 30.42 16.40 2.37
C LYS A 7 29.94 15.96 0.99
N GLY A 8 28.64 15.67 0.84
CA GLY A 8 28.04 15.23 -0.42
C GLY A 8 27.61 16.36 -1.37
N GLY A 9 27.73 17.63 -0.98
CA GLY A 9 27.24 18.76 -1.78
C GLY A 9 25.71 18.72 -2.01
N LEU A 10 24.95 18.10 -1.10
CA LEU A 10 23.50 17.92 -1.24
C LEU A 10 22.74 19.14 -0.72
N SER A 11 21.69 19.56 -1.44
CA SER A 11 20.91 20.76 -1.11
C SER A 11 19.92 20.57 0.04
N GLY A 12 19.66 19.33 0.48
CA GLY A 12 18.73 19.04 1.56
C GLY A 12 18.44 17.55 1.73
N ALA A 13 17.65 17.21 2.74
CA ALA A 13 17.19 15.86 3.00
C ALA A 13 15.75 15.85 3.51
N HIS A 14 15.05 14.75 3.26
CA HIS A 14 13.73 14.46 3.80
C HIS A 14 13.74 13.10 4.48
N ILE A 15 13.24 13.04 5.71
CA ILE A 15 13.09 11.80 6.47
C ILE A 15 11.60 11.56 6.61
N ASN A 16 11.13 10.38 6.20
CA ASN A 16 9.73 9.99 6.27
C ASN A 16 9.58 8.82 7.27
N PHE A 17 8.40 8.70 7.88
CA PHE A 17 8.03 7.58 8.75
C PHE A 17 8.95 7.42 9.98
N THR A 18 9.23 8.55 10.64
CA THR A 18 9.94 8.63 11.91
C THR A 18 9.08 8.10 13.07
N ASP A 19 9.74 7.71 14.16
CA ASP A 19 9.08 7.49 15.43
C ASP A 19 9.16 8.75 16.32
N ALA A 20 8.41 8.74 17.42
CA ALA A 20 8.33 9.89 18.32
C ALA A 20 9.69 10.28 18.93
N ALA A 21 10.59 9.32 19.11
CA ALA A 21 11.92 9.59 19.66
C ALA A 21 12.79 10.35 18.64
N LEU A 22 12.75 9.93 17.37
CA LEU A 22 13.45 10.59 16.28
C LEU A 22 12.85 11.96 15.98
N ASP A 23 11.52 12.11 16.04
CA ASP A 23 10.86 13.42 15.88
C ASP A 23 11.35 14.43 16.92
N GLN A 24 11.40 14.03 18.19
CA GLN A 24 11.89 14.89 19.27
C GLN A 24 13.35 15.28 19.07
N GLN A 25 14.19 14.36 18.58
CA GLN A 25 15.59 14.66 18.28
C GLN A 25 15.73 15.65 17.12
N LEU A 26 14.96 15.48 16.04
CA LEU A 26 15.02 16.34 14.86
C LEU A 26 14.48 17.75 15.13
N ALA A 27 13.44 17.87 15.97
CA ALA A 27 12.87 19.18 16.34
C ALA A 27 13.88 20.11 17.03
N GLY A 28 14.89 19.56 17.69
CA GLY A 28 15.97 20.33 18.33
C GLY A 28 17.10 20.75 17.38
N LEU A 29 17.13 20.25 16.14
CA LEU A 29 18.20 20.52 15.19
C LEU A 29 17.87 21.72 14.29
N PRO A 30 18.78 22.69 14.12
CA PRO A 30 18.56 23.83 13.23
C PRO A 30 18.44 23.37 11.77
N GLY A 31 17.54 24.02 11.03
CA GLY A 31 17.34 23.79 9.60
C GLY A 31 16.42 22.61 9.24
N TRP A 32 15.93 21.85 10.24
CA TRP A 32 14.91 20.83 10.03
C TRP A 32 13.51 21.43 10.19
N LEU A 33 12.59 21.05 9.31
CA LEU A 33 11.20 21.48 9.33
C LEU A 33 10.29 20.25 9.45
N GLU A 34 9.39 20.27 10.41
CA GLU A 34 8.41 19.21 10.58
C GLU A 34 7.32 19.31 9.49
N ARG A 35 6.98 18.17 8.88
CA ARG A 35 5.87 18.06 7.93
C ARG A 35 4.85 17.08 8.47
N LEU A 36 3.75 17.64 9.00
CA LEU A 36 2.63 16.83 9.47
C LEU A 36 1.86 16.22 8.30
N GLY A 37 1.59 14.92 8.39
CA GLY A 37 0.75 14.18 7.46
C GLY A 37 -0.34 13.43 8.22
N CYS A 38 -1.55 13.37 7.66
CA CYS A 38 -2.63 12.55 8.19
C CYS A 38 -2.53 11.14 7.62
N GLN A 39 -2.53 10.13 8.49
CA GLN A 39 -2.61 8.72 8.09
C GLN A 39 -3.90 8.12 8.65
N PHE A 40 -4.54 7.27 7.84
CA PHE A 40 -5.70 6.50 8.27
C PHE A 40 -5.26 5.07 8.50
N HIS A 41 -5.25 4.64 9.76
CA HIS A 41 -4.89 3.28 10.12
C HIS A 41 -6.16 2.50 10.41
N TRP A 42 -6.38 1.42 9.67
CA TRP A 42 -7.42 0.45 10.01
C TRP A 42 -6.86 -0.54 11.02
N GLN A 43 -7.64 -0.79 12.08
CA GLN A 43 -7.31 -1.76 13.11
C GLN A 43 -8.48 -2.72 13.27
N ASN A 44 -8.18 -4.02 13.29
CA ASN A 44 -9.18 -5.01 13.65
C ASN A 44 -9.44 -4.93 15.16
N ARG A 45 -10.66 -4.56 15.56
CA ARG A 45 -11.07 -4.48 16.99
C ARG A 45 -11.56 -5.81 17.55
N GLY A 46 -11.10 -6.92 17.00
CA GLY A 46 -11.55 -8.27 17.36
C GLY A 46 -12.73 -8.80 16.52
N TYR A 47 -12.99 -8.20 15.35
CA TYR A 47 -14.00 -8.70 14.41
C TYR A 47 -13.58 -10.07 13.88
N ARG A 48 -14.48 -11.05 14.01
CA ARG A 48 -14.27 -12.42 13.54
C ARG A 48 -14.35 -12.52 12.03
N ASP A 49 -15.27 -11.79 11.44
CA ASP A 49 -15.52 -11.76 10.01
C ASP A 49 -16.05 -10.39 9.57
N PHE A 50 -16.35 -10.28 8.28
CA PHE A 50 -16.89 -9.05 7.71
C PHE A 50 -18.27 -8.68 8.27
N GLN A 51 -19.09 -9.68 8.62
CA GLN A 51 -20.41 -9.43 9.18
C GLN A 51 -20.32 -8.85 10.60
N ASP A 52 -19.40 -9.38 11.42
CA ASP A 52 -19.09 -8.88 12.75
C ASP A 52 -18.64 -7.42 12.70
N PHE A 53 -17.80 -7.06 11.71
CA PHE A 53 -17.43 -5.67 11.45
C PHE A 53 -18.66 -4.81 11.07
N LEU A 54 -19.49 -5.29 10.15
CA LEU A 54 -20.70 -4.60 9.71
C LEU A 54 -21.69 -4.35 10.85
N ASP A 55 -21.77 -5.26 11.82
CA ASP A 55 -22.67 -5.15 12.96
C ASP A 55 -22.29 -4.03 13.94
N SER A 56 -21.02 -3.60 13.94
CA SER A 56 -20.57 -2.41 14.68
C SER A 56 -20.95 -1.08 14.03
N LEU A 57 -21.47 -1.09 12.80
CA LEU A 57 -21.85 0.11 12.05
C LEU A 57 -23.33 0.45 12.18
N SER A 58 -23.67 1.72 11.97
CA SER A 58 -25.05 2.17 11.85
C SER A 58 -25.77 1.50 10.69
N SER A 59 -27.10 1.29 10.81
CA SER A 59 -27.89 0.58 9.81
C SER A 59 -27.74 1.13 8.40
N ARG A 60 -27.61 2.46 8.24
CA ARG A 60 -27.38 3.10 6.95
C ARG A 60 -26.02 2.71 6.35
N LYS A 61 -24.93 2.81 7.11
CA LYS A 61 -23.58 2.44 6.65
C LYS A 61 -23.49 0.95 6.35
N ARG A 62 -24.06 0.11 7.21
CA ARG A 62 -24.15 -1.33 7.03
C ARG A 62 -24.82 -1.72 5.71
N LYS A 63 -26.01 -1.17 5.44
CA LYS A 63 -26.75 -1.41 4.20
C LYS A 63 -25.99 -0.93 2.97
N GLN A 64 -25.34 0.22 3.04
CA GLN A 64 -24.55 0.76 1.93
C GLN A 64 -23.38 -0.15 1.57
N MET A 65 -22.56 -0.56 2.55
CA MET A 65 -21.40 -1.44 2.30
C MET A 65 -21.79 -2.81 1.75
N ARG A 66 -22.91 -3.37 2.23
CA ARG A 66 -23.47 -4.63 1.67
C ARG A 66 -23.85 -4.46 0.21
N LYS A 67 -24.61 -3.41 -0.11
CA LYS A 67 -25.04 -3.12 -1.48
C LYS A 67 -23.86 -2.91 -2.42
N GLU A 68 -22.83 -2.17 -2.01
CA GLU A 68 -21.62 -1.96 -2.83
C GLU A 68 -20.91 -3.28 -3.14
N ARG A 69 -20.77 -4.18 -2.16
CA ARG A 69 -20.16 -5.50 -2.37
C ARG A 69 -21.01 -6.39 -3.26
N GLU A 70 -22.33 -6.37 -3.08
CA GLU A 70 -23.27 -7.11 -3.93
C GLU A 70 -23.20 -6.62 -5.39
N GLN A 71 -23.06 -5.31 -5.61
CA GLN A 71 -22.90 -4.74 -6.96
C GLN A 71 -21.58 -5.16 -7.62
N VAL A 72 -20.48 -5.22 -6.87
CA VAL A 72 -19.19 -5.71 -7.38
C VAL A 72 -19.29 -7.19 -7.76
N ALA A 73 -19.84 -8.02 -6.87
CA ALA A 73 -20.06 -9.44 -7.16
C ALA A 73 -21.02 -9.65 -8.36
N GLY A 74 -22.09 -8.85 -8.45
CA GLY A 74 -23.04 -8.89 -9.56
C GLY A 74 -22.44 -8.50 -10.92
N GLN A 75 -21.31 -7.78 -10.92
CA GLN A 75 -20.51 -7.52 -12.13
C GLN A 75 -19.58 -8.68 -12.50
N GLY A 76 -19.66 -9.81 -11.78
CA GLY A 76 -18.80 -10.97 -11.97
C GLY A 76 -17.37 -10.74 -11.50
N ILE A 77 -17.16 -9.79 -10.56
CA ILE A 77 -15.85 -9.51 -10.00
C ILE A 77 -15.61 -10.39 -8.77
N ASP A 78 -14.59 -11.22 -8.84
CA ASP A 78 -14.06 -11.98 -7.70
C ASP A 78 -12.70 -11.44 -7.26
N PHE A 79 -12.30 -11.79 -6.04
CA PHE A 79 -11.01 -11.41 -5.49
C PHE A 79 -10.29 -12.65 -4.98
N ARG A 80 -9.01 -12.76 -5.31
CA ARG A 80 -8.12 -13.76 -4.73
C ARG A 80 -6.93 -13.09 -4.07
N TRP A 81 -6.69 -13.50 -2.83
CA TRP A 81 -5.55 -13.08 -2.02
C TRP A 81 -4.40 -14.05 -2.24
N TYR A 82 -3.19 -13.50 -2.33
CA TYR A 82 -1.95 -14.24 -2.47
C TYR A 82 -0.92 -13.73 -1.47
N GLN A 83 -0.16 -14.65 -0.88
CA GLN A 83 1.12 -14.40 -0.20
C GLN A 83 2.22 -14.19 -1.23
N GLY A 84 3.32 -13.54 -0.86
CA GLY A 84 4.41 -13.26 -1.80
C GLY A 84 4.97 -14.49 -2.51
N ASN A 85 4.96 -15.65 -1.85
CA ASN A 85 5.44 -16.93 -2.39
C ASN A 85 4.37 -17.76 -3.13
N GLU A 86 3.13 -17.26 -3.25
CA GLU A 86 2.04 -17.97 -3.93
C GLU A 86 1.88 -17.54 -5.40
N LEU A 87 2.57 -16.48 -5.83
CA LEU A 87 2.50 -15.99 -7.21
C LEU A 87 3.61 -16.59 -8.08
N ASP A 88 3.24 -17.01 -9.29
CA ASP A 88 4.21 -17.33 -10.34
C ASP A 88 4.67 -16.08 -11.11
N GLU A 89 5.68 -16.25 -11.96
CA GLU A 89 6.26 -15.14 -12.73
C GLU A 89 5.28 -14.51 -13.72
N ALA A 90 4.31 -15.26 -14.26
CA ALA A 90 3.30 -14.74 -15.17
C ALA A 90 2.27 -13.88 -14.42
N GLN A 91 1.94 -14.24 -13.17
CA GLN A 91 1.13 -13.42 -12.28
C GLN A 91 1.89 -12.15 -11.86
N TRP A 92 3.20 -12.24 -11.61
CA TRP A 92 4.02 -11.06 -11.37
C TRP A 92 4.12 -10.13 -12.60
N ASP A 93 4.13 -10.68 -13.82
CA ASP A 93 4.02 -9.87 -15.04
C ASP A 93 2.69 -9.12 -15.12
N PHE A 94 1.59 -9.77 -14.72
CA PHE A 94 0.28 -9.12 -14.62
C PHE A 94 0.28 -7.99 -13.57
N VAL A 95 0.81 -8.25 -12.37
CA VAL A 95 0.93 -7.25 -11.30
C VAL A 95 1.76 -6.05 -11.77
N PHE A 96 2.91 -6.31 -12.42
CA PHE A 96 3.76 -5.26 -12.95
C PHE A 96 3.04 -4.43 -14.03
N ARG A 97 2.28 -5.07 -14.92
CA ARG A 97 1.48 -4.36 -15.93
C ARG A 97 0.45 -3.44 -15.29
N CYS A 98 -0.26 -3.89 -14.26
CA CYS A 98 -1.20 -3.06 -13.50
C CYS A 98 -0.50 -1.87 -12.81
N TYR A 99 0.64 -2.12 -12.18
CA TYR A 99 1.47 -1.08 -11.57
C TYR A 99 1.93 -0.04 -12.60
N ALA A 100 2.55 -0.49 -13.70
CA ALA A 100 3.06 0.37 -14.77
C ALA A 100 1.95 1.21 -15.43
N ASN A 101 0.75 0.62 -15.60
CA ASN A 101 -0.40 1.32 -16.16
C ASN A 101 -0.79 2.57 -15.33
N THR A 102 -0.63 2.52 -14.00
CA THR A 102 -0.91 3.67 -13.12
C THR A 102 -0.04 4.89 -13.46
N TYR A 103 1.20 4.67 -13.92
CA TYR A 103 2.09 5.73 -14.39
C TYR A 103 1.78 6.12 -15.84
N ALA A 104 1.50 5.14 -16.69
CA ALA A 104 1.18 5.36 -18.10
C ALA A 104 -0.03 6.28 -18.29
N VAL A 105 -1.09 6.11 -17.48
CA VAL A 105 -2.27 6.99 -17.47
C VAL A 105 -1.89 8.45 -17.17
N ARG A 106 -0.82 8.68 -16.41
CA ARG A 106 -0.28 10.01 -16.10
C ARG A 106 0.90 10.41 -17.01
N ARG A 107 1.16 9.66 -18.08
CA ARG A 107 2.28 9.83 -19.03
C ARG A 107 3.65 9.86 -18.34
N ARG A 108 3.82 9.01 -17.33
CA ARG A 108 5.09 8.83 -16.61
C ARG A 108 5.62 7.41 -16.79
N ALA A 109 6.93 7.25 -16.64
CA ALA A 109 7.54 5.94 -16.51
C ALA A 109 7.37 5.42 -15.07
N PRO A 110 7.16 4.10 -14.88
CA PRO A 110 7.24 3.48 -13.57
C PRO A 110 8.65 3.59 -13.00
N TYR A 111 8.77 3.73 -11.67
CA TYR A 111 10.08 3.77 -11.00
C TYR A 111 10.53 2.40 -10.48
N LEU A 112 9.61 1.47 -10.20
CA LEU A 112 9.95 0.08 -9.90
C LEU A 112 10.05 -0.72 -11.19
N THR A 113 11.08 -1.56 -11.29
CA THR A 113 11.27 -2.44 -12.45
C THR A 113 10.50 -3.75 -12.27
N ARG A 114 10.38 -4.54 -13.33
CA ARG A 114 9.80 -5.89 -13.22
C ARG A 114 10.62 -6.79 -12.28
N ALA A 115 11.95 -6.72 -12.35
CA ALA A 115 12.86 -7.51 -11.52
C ALA A 115 12.71 -7.20 -10.02
N PHE A 116 12.34 -5.96 -9.67
CA PHE A 116 12.06 -5.59 -8.28
C PHE A 116 11.00 -6.50 -7.66
N PHE A 117 9.92 -6.83 -8.38
CA PHE A 117 8.83 -7.64 -7.83
C PHE A 117 9.24 -9.10 -7.59
N SER A 118 10.02 -9.72 -8.49
CA SER A 118 10.55 -11.08 -8.25
C SER A 118 11.50 -11.10 -7.07
N LEU A 119 12.42 -10.13 -6.98
CA LEU A 119 13.35 -10.03 -5.85
C LEU A 119 12.61 -9.78 -4.53
N LEU A 120 11.54 -8.99 -4.55
CA LEU A 120 10.73 -8.73 -3.38
C LEU A 120 10.01 -10.00 -2.90
N ALA A 121 9.46 -10.78 -3.83
CA ALA A 121 8.83 -12.07 -3.56
C ALA A 121 9.83 -13.11 -3.05
N GLU A 122 11.05 -13.13 -3.59
CA GLU A 122 12.13 -14.04 -3.18
C GLU A 122 12.64 -13.70 -1.77
N ARG A 123 12.84 -12.40 -1.49
CA ARG A 123 13.58 -11.94 -0.30
C ARG A 123 12.71 -11.64 0.91
N MET A 124 11.46 -11.21 0.69
CA MET A 124 10.53 -10.81 1.76
C MET A 124 9.09 -11.25 1.45
N PRO A 125 8.82 -12.53 1.15
CA PRO A 125 7.49 -13.02 0.78
C PRO A 125 6.43 -12.78 1.86
N GLU A 126 6.82 -12.76 3.14
CA GLU A 126 5.95 -12.53 4.29
C GLU A 126 5.52 -11.06 4.43
N ALA A 127 6.29 -10.13 3.87
CA ALA A 127 5.95 -8.72 3.82
C ALA A 127 4.96 -8.40 2.68
N LEU A 128 4.57 -9.40 1.90
CA LEU A 128 3.73 -9.24 0.72
C LEU A 128 2.34 -9.84 0.90
N ARG A 129 1.34 -9.03 0.52
CA ARG A 129 -0.02 -9.48 0.23
C ARG A 129 -0.47 -8.86 -1.08
N VAL A 130 -0.83 -9.71 -2.04
CA VAL A 130 -1.35 -9.29 -3.35
C VAL A 130 -2.82 -9.68 -3.43
N VAL A 131 -3.67 -8.74 -3.86
CA VAL A 131 -5.08 -9.01 -4.14
C VAL A 131 -5.31 -8.82 -5.63
N MET A 132 -5.65 -9.90 -6.33
CA MET A 132 -6.08 -9.81 -7.73
C MET A 132 -7.59 -9.80 -7.79
N ALA A 133 -8.14 -8.78 -8.44
CA ALA A 133 -9.54 -8.73 -8.82
C ALA A 133 -9.67 -9.29 -10.24
N ARG A 134 -10.59 -10.24 -10.46
CA ARG A 134 -10.85 -10.82 -11.78
C ARG A 134 -12.30 -10.58 -12.15
N GLN A 135 -12.56 -10.25 -13.40
CA GLN A 135 -13.91 -10.06 -13.91
C GLN A 135 -14.23 -11.16 -14.91
N GLY A 136 -15.24 -11.99 -14.62
CA GLY A 136 -15.60 -13.12 -15.48
C GLY A 136 -14.44 -14.11 -15.68
N GLY A 137 -13.61 -14.31 -14.65
CA GLY A 137 -12.45 -15.20 -14.66
C GLY A 137 -11.17 -14.63 -15.30
N ARG A 138 -11.17 -13.36 -15.74
CA ARG A 138 -10.03 -12.67 -16.35
C ARG A 138 -9.44 -11.60 -15.45
#